data_AF-A0A6M3XUR5-F1
#
_entry.id   AF-A0A6M3XUR5-F1
#
_cell.length_a   1.000
_cell.length_b   1.000
_cell.length_c   1.000
_cell.angle_alpha   90.00
_cell.angle_beta   90.00
_cell.angle_gamma   90.00
#
_symmetry.space_group_name_H-M   'P 1'
#
loop_
_entity.id
_entity.type
_entity.pdbx_description
1 polymer ?
#
loop_
_entity_poly.entity_id
_entity_poly.type
_entity_poly.pdbx_seq_one_letter_code
_entity_poly.pdbx_strand_id
1 'polypeptide(L)'
;MKQTELLGLNYILSALEKLEPNTPILFEGEKGTGKTSLAFQRARDFGAPEENILHINCGYLRKIDDSREMINALNRSSLFGEKKVLILDELHQLTKDAQSAWLIPLENLTERVLVMACTTEVSG
;
A
#
# COMPACT_ATOMS: atom_id res chain seq x y z
N MET A 1 16.82 -17.46 -9.55
CA MET A 1 15.42 -17.51 -9.08
C MET A 1 14.85 -18.86 -9.49
N LYS A 2 14.30 -19.65 -8.56
CA LYS A 2 13.82 -21.01 -8.83
C LYS A 2 12.54 -20.96 -9.69
N GLN A 3 12.32 -21.93 -10.57
CA GLN A 3 11.16 -21.96 -11.49
C GLN A 3 9.80 -21.84 -10.76
N THR A 4 9.69 -22.39 -9.55
CA THR A 4 8.50 -22.28 -8.69
C THR A 4 8.24 -20.86 -8.19
N GLU A 5 9.30 -20.08 -7.89
CA GLU A 5 9.18 -18.68 -7.46
C GLU A 5 8.64 -17.80 -8.61
N LEU A 6 9.08 -18.08 -9.84
CA LEU A 6 8.62 -17.38 -11.04
C LEU A 6 7.13 -17.66 -11.34
N LEU A 7 6.69 -18.90 -11.19
CA LEU A 7 5.28 -19.29 -11.37
C LEU A 7 4.37 -18.64 -10.31
N GLY A 8 4.80 -18.61 -9.05
CA GLY A 8 4.07 -17.95 -7.97
C GLY A 8 3.91 -16.46 -8.20
N LEU A 9 4.97 -15.79 -8.66
CA LEU A 9 4.94 -14.36 -8.96
C LEU A 9 3.97 -14.02 -10.09
N ASN A 10 3.99 -14.79 -11.19
CA ASN A 10 3.06 -14.58 -12.31
C ASN A 10 1.60 -14.75 -11.88
N TYR A 11 1.31 -15.72 -11.03
CA TYR A 11 -0.03 -15.91 -10.49
C TYR A 11 -0.50 -14.70 -9.67
N ILE A 12 0.37 -14.15 -8.81
CA ILE A 12 0.07 -12.96 -8.02
C ILE A 12 -0.20 -11.76 -8.92
N LEU A 13 0.65 -11.51 -9.92
CA LEU A 13 0.48 -10.41 -10.86
C LEU A 13 -0.86 -10.52 -11.60
N SER A 14 -1.20 -11.72 -12.11
CA SER A 14 -2.48 -11.96 -12.76
C SER A 14 -3.70 -11.85 -11.83
N ALA A 15 -3.53 -12.08 -10.53
CA ALA A 15 -4.58 -11.81 -9.54
C ALA A 15 -4.75 -10.30 -9.31
N LEU A 16 -3.65 -9.55 -9.22
CA LEU A 16 -3.65 -8.10 -9.05
C LEU A 16 -4.27 -7.36 -10.25
N GLU A 17 -4.07 -7.87 -11.47
CA GLU A 17 -4.67 -7.33 -12.70
C GLU A 17 -6.21 -7.43 -12.74
N LYS A 18 -6.80 -8.35 -11.96
CA LYS A 18 -8.25 -8.54 -11.90
C LYS A 18 -8.95 -7.62 -10.88
N LEU A 19 -8.18 -6.94 -10.04
CA LEU A 19 -8.71 -6.02 -9.04
C LEU A 19 -8.99 -4.66 -9.69
N GLU A 20 -9.99 -3.94 -9.17
CA GLU A 20 -10.18 -2.54 -9.54
C GLU A 20 -8.88 -1.74 -9.24
N PRO A 21 -8.51 -0.77 -10.09
CA PRO A 21 -7.21 -0.12 -10.03
C PRO A 21 -6.82 0.45 -8.66
N ASN A 22 -7.80 0.96 -7.90
CA ASN A 22 -7.67 1.61 -6.60
C ASN A 22 -7.98 0.68 -5.41
N THR A 23 -8.19 -0.62 -5.63
CA THR A 23 -8.45 -1.58 -4.55
C THR A 23 -7.31 -1.57 -3.52
N PRO A 24 -7.57 -1.32 -2.23
CA PRO A 24 -6.53 -1.44 -1.20
C PRO A 24 -5.98 -2.87 -1.12
N ILE A 25 -4.66 -3.02 -1.00
CA ILE A 25 -4.00 -4.34 -0.96
C ILE A 25 -3.11 -4.46 0.27
N LEU A 26 -3.21 -5.59 0.98
CA LEU A 26 -2.26 -5.99 2.01
C LEU A 26 -1.37 -7.12 1.47
N PHE A 27 -0.06 -6.87 1.44
CA PHE A 27 0.94 -7.89 1.21
C PHE A 27 1.48 -8.41 2.55
N GLU A 28 1.34 -9.72 2.76
CA GLU A 28 1.78 -10.40 3.98
C GLU A 28 2.76 -11.53 3.63
N GLY A 29 3.70 -11.81 4.53
CA GLY A 29 4.65 -12.91 4.41
C GLY A 29 6.00 -12.58 5.03
N GLU A 30 6.89 -13.57 5.13
CA GLU A 30 8.20 -13.43 5.79
C GLU A 30 9.06 -12.30 5.22
N LYS A 31 10.01 -11.80 6.02
CA LYS A 31 10.98 -10.80 5.54
C LYS A 31 11.76 -11.33 4.33
N GLY A 32 11.93 -10.50 3.31
CA GLY A 32 12.68 -10.86 2.10
C GLY A 32 11.88 -11.58 1.01
N THR A 33 10.57 -11.78 1.18
CA THR A 33 9.70 -12.43 0.16
C THR A 33 9.26 -11.51 -0.99
N GLY A 34 9.73 -10.24 -1.02
CA GLY A 34 9.45 -9.31 -2.12
C GLY A 34 8.15 -8.51 -2.01
N LYS A 35 7.49 -8.47 -0.84
CA LYS A 35 6.26 -7.68 -0.59
C LYS A 35 6.37 -6.22 -1.02
N THR A 36 7.38 -5.51 -0.49
CA THR A 36 7.60 -4.09 -0.81
C THR A 36 7.93 -3.92 -2.29
N SER A 37 8.70 -4.84 -2.88
CA SER A 37 9.01 -4.84 -4.32
C SER A 37 7.75 -4.99 -5.18
N LEU A 38 6.83 -5.88 -4.79
CA LEU A 38 5.53 -6.06 -5.44
C LEU A 38 4.65 -4.80 -5.31
N ALA A 39 4.62 -4.17 -4.14
CA ALA A 39 3.90 -2.91 -3.94
C ALA A 39 4.41 -1.81 -4.88
N PHE A 40 5.74 -1.64 -5.01
CA PHE A 40 6.32 -0.69 -5.95
C PHE A 40 6.02 -1.02 -7.41
N GLN A 41 6.03 -2.30 -7.78
CA GLN A 41 5.65 -2.72 -9.12
C GLN A 41 4.19 -2.36 -9.41
N ARG A 42 3.27 -2.72 -8.50
CA ARG A 42 1.85 -2.39 -8.64
C ARG A 42 1.58 -0.88 -8.69
N ALA A 43 2.38 -0.08 -7.98
CA ALA A 43 2.33 1.37 -8.02
C ALA A 43 2.67 1.92 -9.42
N ARG A 44 3.69 1.35 -10.07
CA ARG A 44 4.03 1.67 -11.46
C ARG A 44 2.94 1.23 -12.43
N ASP A 45 2.38 0.03 -12.25
CA ASP A 45 1.29 -0.48 -13.08
C ASP A 45 0.00 0.34 -12.91
N PHE A 46 -0.22 0.90 -11.71
CA PHE A 46 -1.29 1.87 -11.46
C PHE A 46 -1.09 3.18 -12.25
N GLY A 47 0.15 3.49 -12.66
CA GLY A 47 0.50 4.68 -13.44
C GLY A 47 0.67 5.94 -12.59
N ALA A 48 1.04 5.80 -11.31
CA ALA A 48 1.44 6.96 -10.51
C ALA A 48 2.88 7.39 -10.89
N PRO A 49 3.13 8.71 -11.07
CA PRO A 49 4.48 9.25 -11.15
C PRO A 49 5.28 8.88 -9.90
N GLU A 50 6.59 8.68 -10.01
CA GLU A 50 7.43 8.29 -8.87
C GLU A 50 7.34 9.32 -7.72
N GLU A 51 7.22 10.60 -8.05
CA GLU A 51 7.06 11.71 -7.10
C GLU A 51 5.75 11.64 -6.30
N ASN A 52 4.77 10.89 -6.79
CA ASN A 52 3.48 10.67 -6.15
C ASN A 52 3.36 9.31 -5.44
N ILE A 53 4.45 8.53 -5.39
CA ILE A 53 4.52 7.27 -4.63
C ILE A 53 5.16 7.58 -3.28
N LEU A 54 4.35 7.60 -2.22
CA LEU A 54 4.83 7.76 -0.86
C LEU A 54 5.00 6.40 -0.20
N HIS A 55 6.20 6.10 0.30
CA HIS A 55 6.50 4.89 1.05
C HIS A 55 6.91 5.27 2.47
N ILE A 56 6.15 4.79 3.46
CA ILE A 56 6.35 5.14 4.87
C ILE A 56 6.35 3.88 5.73
N ASN A 57 7.26 3.84 6.71
CA ASN A 57 7.23 2.83 7.76
C ASN A 57 6.18 3.20 8.82
N CYS A 58 5.22 2.33 9.08
CA CYS A 58 4.12 2.55 10.01
C CYS A 58 4.57 2.79 11.46
N GLY A 59 5.78 2.37 11.83
CA GLY A 59 6.38 2.67 13.13
C GLY A 59 6.56 4.17 13.41
N TYR A 60 6.45 5.02 12.38
CA TYR A 60 6.43 6.49 12.49
C TYR A 60 5.02 7.09 12.69
N LEU A 61 3.95 6.34 12.40
CA LEU A 61 2.55 6.79 12.52
C LEU A 61 1.95 6.32 13.84
N ARG A 62 2.56 6.72 14.96
CA ARG A 62 2.19 6.18 16.28
C ARG A 62 0.94 6.83 16.85
N LYS A 63 0.65 8.08 16.48
CA LYS A 63 -0.53 8.81 16.93
C LYS A 63 -1.61 8.79 15.87
N ILE A 64 -2.86 8.81 16.31
CA ILE A 64 -4.02 8.89 15.41
C ILE A 64 -3.98 10.14 14.51
N ASP A 65 -3.42 11.24 15.01
CA ASP A 65 -3.31 12.48 14.25
C ASP A 65 -2.31 12.38 13.09
N ASP A 66 -1.21 11.62 13.26
CA ASP A 66 -0.25 11.35 12.17
C ASP A 66 -0.94 10.64 11.00
N SER A 67 -1.80 9.65 11.30
CA SER A 67 -2.63 8.96 10.30
C SER A 67 -3.60 9.92 9.61
N ARG A 68 -4.28 10.78 10.38
CA ARG A 68 -5.25 11.75 9.83
C ARG A 68 -4.57 12.75 8.89
N GLU A 69 -3.39 13.23 9.26
CA GLU A 69 -2.60 14.12 8.41
C GLU A 69 -2.22 13.44 7.09
N MET A 70 -1.81 12.16 7.16
CA MET A 70 -1.50 11.37 5.97
C MET A 70 -2.71 11.18 5.05
N ILE A 71 -3.86 10.77 5.61
CA ILE A 71 -5.12 10.62 4.88
C ILE A 71 -5.50 11.95 4.20
N ASN A 72 -5.38 13.06 4.92
CA ASN A 72 -5.65 14.38 4.38
C ASN A 72 -4.69 14.76 3.26
N ALA A 73 -3.41 14.36 3.32
CA ALA A 73 -2.44 14.60 2.26
C ALA A 73 -2.76 13.79 0.98
N LEU A 74 -3.27 12.56 1.13
CA LEU A 74 -3.72 11.74 -0.01
C LEU A 74 -4.86 12.41 -0.77
N ASN A 75 -5.84 12.96 -0.05
CA ASN A 75 -7.04 13.57 -0.64
C ASN A 75 -6.80 14.94 -1.29
N ARG A 76 -5.64 15.58 -1.07
CA ARG A 76 -5.30 16.84 -1.76
C ARG A 76 -4.94 16.60 -3.22
N SER A 77 -4.96 17.62 -4.07
CA SER A 77 -4.41 17.53 -5.43
C SER A 77 -2.88 17.38 -5.41
N SER A 78 -2.28 16.74 -6.42
CA SER A 78 -0.82 16.77 -6.64
C SER A 78 -0.48 17.60 -7.89
N LEU A 79 0.73 18.16 -7.90
CA LEU A 79 1.29 18.92 -9.02
C LEU A 79 1.80 18.04 -10.17
N PHE A 80 2.17 16.79 -9.89
CA PHE A 80 2.84 15.90 -10.86
C PHE A 80 1.90 14.93 -11.58
N GLY A 81 0.59 15.06 -11.35
CA GLY A 81 -0.43 14.18 -11.89
C GLY A 81 -1.48 13.85 -10.83
N GLU A 82 -2.59 13.28 -11.26
CA GLU A 82 -3.72 13.04 -10.36
C GLU A 82 -3.61 11.72 -9.59
N LYS A 83 -2.85 10.75 -10.12
CA LYS A 83 -2.67 9.44 -9.48
C LYS A 83 -1.65 9.49 -8.35
N LYS A 84 -2.01 8.92 -7.20
CA LYS A 84 -1.20 8.85 -5.98
C LYS A 84 -1.18 7.44 -5.43
N VAL A 85 -0.05 7.07 -4.84
CA VAL A 85 0.12 5.79 -4.16
C VAL A 85 0.66 6.04 -2.76
N LEU A 86 0.07 5.39 -1.76
CA LEU A 86 0.65 5.25 -0.42
C LEU A 86 1.01 3.79 -0.16
N ILE A 87 2.26 3.54 0.19
CA ILE A 87 2.77 2.25 0.65
C ILE A 87 3.06 2.36 2.15
N LEU A 88 2.26 1.66 2.95
CA LEU A 88 2.37 1.52 4.40
C LEU A 88 3.20 0.27 4.72
N ASP A 89 4.48 0.44 5.04
CA ASP A 89 5.39 -0.68 5.34
C ASP A 89 5.45 -0.98 6.83
N GLU A 90 5.74 -2.23 7.19
CA GLU A 90 5.67 -2.74 8.56
C GLU A 90 4.33 -2.42 9.24
N LEU A 91 3.21 -2.67 8.55
CA LEU A 91 1.85 -2.30 9.00
C LEU A 91 1.52 -2.76 10.44
N HIS A 92 2.07 -3.91 10.87
CA HIS A 92 1.90 -4.42 12.24
C HIS A 92 2.39 -3.44 13.33
N GLN A 93 3.26 -2.48 12.99
CA GLN A 93 3.73 -1.45 13.92
C GLN A 93 2.72 -0.29 14.10
N LEU A 94 1.66 -0.24 13.29
CA LEU A 94 0.61 0.78 13.41
C LEU A 94 -0.22 0.51 14.68
N THR A 95 -0.38 1.52 15.53
CA THR A 95 -1.16 1.39 16.77
C THR A 95 -2.65 1.17 16.47
N LYS A 96 -3.40 0.53 17.38
CA LYS A 96 -4.85 0.31 17.19
C LYS A 96 -5.62 1.62 17.01
N ASP A 97 -5.25 2.65 17.77
CA ASP A 97 -5.86 3.97 17.64
C ASP A 97 -5.57 4.58 16.27
N ALA A 98 -4.33 4.46 15.77
CA ALA A 98 -3.97 4.92 14.43
C ALA A 98 -4.69 4.13 13.33
N GLN A 99 -4.85 2.81 13.46
CA GLN A 99 -5.60 1.96 12.52
C GLN A 99 -7.06 2.40 12.40
N SER A 100 -7.70 2.79 13.51
CA SER A 100 -9.11 3.22 13.51
C SER A 100 -9.38 4.42 12.57
N ALA A 101 -8.39 5.30 12.36
CA ALA A 101 -8.51 6.42 11.45
C ALA A 101 -8.57 6.01 9.96
N TRP A 102 -8.06 4.83 9.60
CA TRP A 102 -7.96 4.37 8.22
C TRP A 102 -9.17 3.60 7.71
N LEU A 103 -10.07 3.13 8.58
CA LEU A 103 -11.20 2.26 8.21
C LEU A 103 -12.09 2.89 7.12
N ILE A 104 -12.72 4.02 7.42
CA ILE A 104 -13.61 4.72 6.48
C ILE A 104 -12.85 5.26 5.26
N PRO A 105 -11.65 5.87 5.40
CA PRO A 105 -10.89 6.33 4.25
C PRO A 105 -10.52 5.25 3.23
N LEU A 106 -10.16 4.04 3.68
CA LEU A 106 -9.84 2.93 2.77
C LEU A 106 -11.06 2.43 2.00
N GLU A 107 -12.26 2.53 2.58
CA GLU A 107 -13.52 2.20 1.89
C GLU A 107 -13.91 3.24 0.83
N ASN A 108 -13.44 4.48 0.97
CA ASN A 108 -13.88 5.62 0.14
C ASN A 108 -12.73 6.20 -0.71
N LEU A 109 -11.77 5.37 -1.13
CA LEU A 109 -10.70 5.82 -2.01
C LEU A 109 -11.23 6.20 -3.39
N THR A 110 -10.77 7.33 -3.90
CA THR A 110 -11.02 7.71 -5.31
C THR A 110 -10.27 6.78 -6.26
N GLU A 111 -10.70 6.66 -7.52
CA GLU A 111 -10.03 5.86 -8.56
C GLU A 111 -8.58 6.28 -8.83
N ARG A 112 -8.16 7.44 -8.31
CA ARG A 112 -6.84 8.04 -8.50
C ARG A 112 -5.91 7.80 -7.31
N VAL A 113 -6.39 7.20 -6.22
CA VAL A 113 -5.58 6.92 -5.03
C VAL A 113 -5.53 5.43 -4.80
N LEU A 114 -4.32 4.87 -4.72
CA LEU A 114 -4.10 3.48 -4.34
C LEU A 114 -3.35 3.44 -3.00
N VAL A 115 -3.89 2.69 -2.04
CA VAL A 115 -3.21 2.43 -0.76
C VAL A 115 -2.83 0.95 -0.70
N MET A 116 -1.57 0.68 -0.41
CA MET A 116 -1.05 -0.67 -0.22
C MET A 116 -0.32 -0.75 1.12
N ALA A 117 -0.37 -1.92 1.75
CA ALA A 117 0.33 -2.16 2.99
C ALA A 117 1.20 -3.42 2.91
N CYS A 118 2.29 -3.45 3.65
CA CYS A 118 3.21 -4.59 3.75
C CYS A 118 3.41 -4.95 5.23
N THR A 119 3.38 -6.24 5.56
CA THR A 119 3.67 -6.70 6.93
C THR A 119 4.41 -8.03 6.95
N THR A 120 5.26 -8.24 7.95
CA THR A 120 6.10 -9.44 8.10
C THR A 120 5.56 -10.50 9.05
N GLU A 121 4.42 -10.27 9.71
CA GLU A 121 3.92 -11.21 10.73
C GLU A 121 2.43 -11.54 10.58
N VAL A 122 2.18 -12.85 10.69
CA VAL A 122 0.89 -13.49 10.95
C VAL A 122 0.63 -13.36 12.45
N SER A 123 -0.36 -12.58 12.83
CA SER A 123 -1.04 -12.73 14.12
C SER A 123 -2.51 -12.81 13.75
N GLY A 124 -3.09 -14.00 13.65
CA GLY A 124 -3.48 -14.77 14.82
C GLY A 124 -4.89 -14.35 15.19
#